data_AF-A0A2E3K7I4-F1
#
_entry.id   AF-A0A2E3K7I4-F1
#
_cell.length_a   1.000
_cell.length_b   1.000
_cell.length_c   1.000
_cell.angle_alpha   90.00
_cell.angle_beta   90.00
_cell.angle_gamma   90.00
#
_symmetry.space_group_name_H-M   'P 1'
#
loop_
_entity.id
_entity.type
_entity.pdbx_description
1 polymer ?
#
loop_
_entity_poly.entity_id
_entity_poly.type
_entity_poly.pdbx_seq_one_letter_code
_entity_poly.pdbx_strand_id
1 'polypeptide(L)'
;MKNVIDQTSRSRWAERRTVELPTPSVQLGHIHLVTVVWGELHRNLLTEVSIPTILAPNNLPAIYKSVVITYSIITTFHDAAIIRSSPAFRTLSKICEVNFIVQDTFRDRDIFSQHHYYQHQEQLWAKEKNALLVTIVPDIAWGDGAFKYLKQKYDMGYRAFFIKCLRPNLETFIKDFRLNFKPDKQNAVTISNREMARLLIDHLHPLVVAQFADADHFASFSEVILWRTEPNHTTKRVEGLLIRAPFPSDFLIVDPSAGFRLSDSQMLNEGLEFNTINFVTNSDQIMMVSLTPSMSYNEWYLDRGPMNLLDVAKISKDFGDQLTEAVLSQQFRIHTGKVPVSGWSRAAHISSLKMYRMYQYRETLKIIADLDELGCSIAARLLAFALHEVHPLPHIKISDGATIFAPDNSCFKGTEKIDALASDKDLLKTFLRGLIISGMPNPQTGQTRGYFHYNIIGPDALKKRGLKI
;
A
#
# COMPACT_ATOMS: atom_id res chain seq x y z
N MET A 1 -0.14 20.00 -37.55
CA MET A 1 0.23 18.67 -36.99
C MET A 1 -0.61 18.36 -35.77
N LYS A 2 -1.91 18.13 -35.99
CA LYS A 2 -2.86 17.57 -35.04
C LYS A 2 -3.33 16.25 -35.67
N ASN A 3 -3.48 15.21 -34.87
CA ASN A 3 -3.83 13.81 -35.20
C ASN A 3 -2.60 12.90 -35.38
N VAL A 4 -2.34 12.09 -34.35
CA VAL A 4 -2.27 10.61 -34.30
C VAL A 4 -1.59 10.30 -32.96
N ILE A 5 -2.34 10.48 -31.87
CA ILE A 5 -2.02 9.81 -30.60
C ILE A 5 -3.07 8.73 -30.48
N ASP A 6 -2.63 7.51 -30.78
CA ASP A 6 -3.37 6.27 -30.74
C ASP A 6 -4.15 6.10 -29.42
N GLN A 7 -5.48 6.21 -29.52
CA GLN A 7 -6.41 6.01 -28.40
C GLN A 7 -6.49 4.55 -27.96
N THR A 8 -5.95 3.58 -28.71
CA THR A 8 -6.05 2.15 -28.36
C THR A 8 -5.08 1.71 -27.26
N SER A 9 -4.06 2.52 -26.96
CA SER A 9 -3.17 2.31 -25.81
C SER A 9 -3.76 2.76 -24.47
N ARG A 10 -4.91 3.46 -24.47
CA ARG A 10 -5.48 4.13 -23.28
C ARG A 10 -6.37 3.29 -22.36
N SER A 11 -6.63 2.00 -22.61
CA SER A 11 -7.60 1.26 -21.77
C SER A 11 -7.19 -0.13 -21.27
N ARG A 12 -6.12 -0.78 -21.76
CA ARG A 12 -5.80 -2.16 -21.32
C ARG A 12 -5.38 -2.30 -19.85
N TRP A 13 -4.91 -1.22 -19.21
CA TRP A 13 -4.64 -1.20 -17.76
C TRP A 13 -5.88 -0.87 -16.91
N ALA A 14 -6.98 -0.43 -17.54
CA ALA A 14 -8.19 0.04 -16.86
C ALA A 14 -9.46 -0.69 -17.30
N GLU A 15 -9.38 -1.65 -18.22
CA GLU A 15 -10.42 -2.65 -18.42
C GLU A 15 -10.53 -3.45 -17.12
N ARG A 16 -11.41 -2.96 -16.24
CA ARG A 16 -11.93 -3.71 -15.12
C ARG A 16 -12.44 -5.01 -15.70
N ARG A 17 -11.67 -6.09 -15.55
CA ARG A 17 -12.26 -7.43 -15.59
C ARG A 17 -13.44 -7.36 -14.66
N THR A 18 -14.62 -7.73 -15.15
CA THR A 18 -15.71 -8.14 -14.28
C THR A 18 -15.15 -9.30 -13.47
N VAL A 19 -14.55 -8.99 -12.33
CA VAL A 19 -14.13 -9.98 -11.36
C VAL A 19 -15.45 -10.61 -10.92
N GLU A 20 -15.66 -11.87 -11.30
CA GLU A 20 -16.78 -12.63 -10.76
C GLU A 20 -16.71 -12.49 -9.25
N LEU A 21 -17.79 -11.95 -8.68
CA LEU A 21 -17.85 -11.77 -7.23
C LEU A 21 -17.68 -13.15 -6.61
N PRO A 22 -16.89 -13.28 -5.54
CA PRO A 22 -16.81 -14.54 -4.83
C PRO A 22 -18.21 -14.98 -4.43
N THR A 23 -18.51 -16.26 -4.62
CA THR A 23 -19.83 -16.81 -4.28
C THR A 23 -20.08 -16.56 -2.79
N PRO A 24 -21.23 -15.97 -2.40
CA PRO A 24 -21.57 -15.80 -0.99
C PRO A 24 -21.55 -17.16 -0.30
N SER A 25 -20.56 -17.38 0.56
CA SER A 25 -20.29 -18.72 1.09
C SER A 25 -20.36 -18.78 2.62
N VAL A 26 -20.11 -17.67 3.33
CA VAL A 26 -20.05 -17.65 4.79
C VAL A 26 -20.46 -16.27 5.32
N GLN A 27 -21.47 -16.23 6.20
CA GLN A 27 -21.81 -15.03 6.96
C GLN A 27 -20.74 -14.76 8.02
N LEU A 28 -20.33 -13.50 8.20
CA LEU A 28 -19.36 -13.13 9.23
C LEU A 28 -19.89 -13.48 10.63
N GLY A 29 -19.34 -14.55 11.23
CA GLY A 29 -19.75 -15.03 12.55
C GLY A 29 -18.99 -14.37 13.70
N HIS A 30 -17.71 -14.01 13.48
CA HIS A 30 -16.82 -13.51 14.53
C HIS A 30 -15.85 -12.45 13.98
N ILE A 31 -15.74 -11.32 14.67
CA ILE A 31 -14.68 -10.32 14.50
C ILE A 31 -13.79 -10.33 15.74
N HIS A 32 -12.48 -10.40 15.52
CA HIS A 32 -11.48 -10.22 16.55
C HIS A 32 -10.75 -8.89 16.35
N LEU A 33 -10.90 -7.98 17.30
CA LEU A 33 -10.15 -6.73 17.34
C LEU A 33 -8.86 -6.94 18.14
N VAL A 34 -7.76 -6.37 17.67
CA VAL A 34 -6.48 -6.36 18.41
C VAL A 34 -5.90 -4.96 18.46
N THR A 35 -5.44 -4.54 19.64
CA THR A 35 -4.65 -3.33 19.83
C THR A 35 -3.45 -3.63 20.70
N VAL A 36 -2.29 -3.18 20.24
CA VAL A 36 -1.07 -3.11 21.04
C VAL A 36 -0.84 -1.63 21.37
N VAL A 37 -0.84 -1.29 22.66
CA VAL A 37 -0.82 0.12 23.12
C VAL A 37 -0.05 0.27 24.41
N TRP A 38 0.77 1.31 24.50
CA TRP A 38 1.35 1.77 25.76
C TRP A 38 1.84 3.21 25.65
N GLY A 39 2.05 3.82 26.82
CA GLY A 39 2.50 5.19 26.92
C GLY A 39 1.34 6.18 26.78
N GLU A 40 1.53 7.34 27.42
CA GLU A 40 0.47 8.32 27.60
C GLU A 40 -0.17 8.77 26.28
N LEU A 41 0.64 9.08 25.26
CA LEU A 41 0.13 9.54 23.97
C LEU A 41 -0.82 8.53 23.32
N HIS A 42 -0.35 7.30 23.09
CA HIS A 42 -1.14 6.28 22.38
C HIS A 42 -2.33 5.81 23.22
N ARG A 43 -2.17 5.69 24.54
CA ARG A 43 -3.29 5.40 25.43
C ARG A 43 -4.38 6.44 25.32
N ASN A 44 -4.03 7.73 25.36
CA ASN A 44 -5.00 8.81 25.27
C ASN A 44 -5.67 8.84 23.87
N LEU A 45 -4.91 8.60 22.80
CA LEU A 45 -5.48 8.48 21.46
C LEU A 45 -6.45 7.29 21.35
N LEU A 46 -6.14 6.16 21.96
CA LEU A 46 -7.02 5.00 21.98
C LEU A 46 -8.35 5.33 22.67
N THR A 47 -8.31 5.96 23.86
CA THR A 47 -9.51 6.20 24.67
C THR A 47 -10.31 7.44 24.25
N GLU A 48 -9.67 8.41 23.60
CA GLU A 48 -10.30 9.69 23.22
C GLU A 48 -10.62 9.82 21.72
N VAL A 49 -10.00 8.99 20.87
CA VAL A 49 -10.17 9.06 19.40
C VAL A 49 -10.59 7.71 18.83
N SER A 50 -9.77 6.67 18.99
CA SER A 50 -9.97 5.40 18.31
C SER A 50 -11.24 4.68 18.79
N ILE A 51 -11.35 4.38 20.09
CA ILE A 51 -12.55 3.73 20.65
C ILE A 51 -13.82 4.57 20.40
N PRO A 52 -13.85 5.89 20.69
CA PRO A 52 -15.03 6.70 20.42
C PRO A 52 -15.51 6.66 18.96
N THR A 53 -14.60 6.67 17.98
CA THR A 53 -15.01 6.61 16.56
C THR A 53 -15.46 5.21 16.13
N ILE A 54 -14.88 4.16 16.69
CA ILE A 54 -15.33 2.76 16.49
C ILE A 54 -16.73 2.53 17.10
N LEU A 55 -17.10 3.31 18.12
CA LEU A 55 -18.43 3.32 18.74
C LEU A 55 -19.47 4.15 17.98
N ALA A 56 -19.14 4.77 16.85
CA ALA A 56 -20.13 5.50 16.05
C ALA A 56 -21.31 4.58 15.63
N PRO A 57 -22.53 5.10 15.46
CA PRO A 57 -23.74 4.28 15.29
C PRO A 57 -23.70 3.28 14.13
N ASN A 58 -23.00 3.59 13.03
CA ASN A 58 -22.84 2.69 11.88
C ASN A 58 -21.56 1.83 11.93
N ASN A 59 -20.83 1.82 13.05
CA ASN A 59 -19.66 0.97 13.27
C ASN A 59 -20.00 -0.28 14.11
N LEU A 60 -19.29 -0.60 15.20
CA LEU A 60 -19.57 -1.81 15.99
C LEU A 60 -21.04 -1.90 16.47
N PRO A 61 -21.68 -0.79 16.93
CA PRO A 61 -23.09 -0.81 17.31
C PRO A 61 -24.03 -1.29 16.19
N ALA A 62 -23.67 -1.14 14.91
CA ALA A 62 -24.50 -1.60 13.80
C ALA A 62 -24.43 -3.11 13.56
N ILE A 63 -23.39 -3.79 14.07
CA ILE A 63 -23.12 -5.19 13.72
C ILE A 63 -23.08 -6.15 14.91
N TYR A 64 -22.89 -5.68 16.15
CA TYR A 64 -22.66 -6.52 17.34
C TYR A 64 -23.78 -7.51 17.68
N LYS A 65 -25.02 -7.28 17.22
CA LYS A 65 -26.12 -8.23 17.42
C LYS A 65 -26.06 -9.43 16.48
N SER A 66 -25.27 -9.32 15.41
CA SER A 66 -25.20 -10.31 14.32
C SER A 66 -23.84 -10.99 14.18
N VAL A 67 -22.87 -10.57 15.00
CA VAL A 67 -21.48 -11.00 14.93
C VAL A 67 -20.95 -11.05 16.36
N VAL A 68 -20.24 -12.13 16.72
CA VAL A 68 -19.48 -12.18 17.98
C VAL A 68 -18.29 -11.23 17.86
N ILE A 69 -18.10 -10.37 18.86
CA ILE A 69 -16.98 -9.42 18.86
C ILE A 69 -16.14 -9.66 20.10
N THR A 70 -14.87 -9.95 19.89
CA THR A 70 -13.85 -10.00 20.95
C THR A 70 -12.78 -8.95 20.68
N TYR A 71 -12.19 -8.39 21.73
CA TYR A 71 -11.14 -7.38 21.61
C TYR A 71 -9.99 -7.67 22.56
N SER A 72 -8.82 -8.00 22.02
CA SER A 72 -7.57 -8.08 22.78
C SER A 72 -6.87 -6.72 22.84
N ILE A 73 -6.59 -6.22 24.05
CA ILE A 73 -5.77 -5.03 24.28
C ILE A 73 -4.50 -5.44 25.02
N ILE A 74 -3.37 -5.41 24.30
CA ILE A 74 -2.03 -5.70 24.83
C ILE A 74 -1.41 -4.40 25.33
N THR A 75 -1.10 -4.32 26.63
CA THR A 75 -0.70 -3.06 27.28
C THR A 75 0.00 -3.32 28.63
N THR A 76 0.51 -2.26 29.29
CA THR A 76 1.01 -2.32 30.68
C THR A 76 -0.13 -2.40 31.71
N PHE A 77 0.17 -2.81 32.95
CA PHE A 77 -0.82 -2.83 34.03
C PHE A 77 -1.39 -1.44 34.31
N HIS A 78 -0.52 -0.43 34.34
CA HIS A 78 -0.87 0.97 34.56
C HIS A 78 -1.84 1.49 33.49
N ASP A 79 -1.49 1.31 32.21
CA ASP A 79 -2.30 1.80 31.10
C ASP A 79 -3.62 1.01 31.01
N ALA A 80 -3.64 -0.29 31.32
CA ALA A 80 -4.87 -1.08 31.38
C ALA A 80 -5.87 -0.51 32.41
N ALA A 81 -5.39 -0.10 33.59
CA ALA A 81 -6.24 0.50 34.62
C ALA A 81 -6.88 1.82 34.11
N ILE A 82 -6.10 2.66 33.45
CA ILE A 82 -6.58 3.93 32.89
C ILE A 82 -7.57 3.67 31.74
N ILE A 83 -7.27 2.76 30.81
CA ILE A 83 -8.16 2.42 29.70
C ILE A 83 -9.51 1.94 30.23
N ARG A 84 -9.51 1.01 31.20
CA ARG A 84 -10.74 0.51 31.86
C ARG A 84 -11.57 1.62 32.52
N SER A 85 -10.90 2.63 33.06
CA SER A 85 -11.55 3.77 33.70
C SER A 85 -12.16 4.76 32.72
N SER A 86 -11.84 4.68 31.42
CA SER A 86 -12.34 5.63 30.43
C SER A 86 -13.85 5.43 30.14
N PRO A 87 -14.63 6.50 29.94
CA PRO A 87 -16.04 6.40 29.61
C PRO A 87 -16.32 5.62 28.31
N ALA A 88 -15.51 5.85 27.27
CA ALA A 88 -15.65 5.17 25.98
C ALA A 88 -15.41 3.66 26.10
N PHE A 89 -14.40 3.23 26.86
CA PHE A 89 -14.17 1.81 27.11
C PHE A 89 -15.35 1.15 27.82
N ARG A 90 -15.97 1.81 28.82
CA ARG A 90 -17.15 1.26 29.50
C ARG A 90 -18.34 1.06 28.56
N THR A 91 -18.49 1.89 27.54
CA THR A 91 -19.49 1.66 26.48
C THR A 91 -19.10 0.47 25.62
N LEU A 92 -17.84 0.42 25.19
CA LEU A 92 -17.31 -0.68 24.37
C LEU A 92 -17.47 -2.05 25.03
N SER A 93 -17.17 -2.19 26.32
CA SER A 93 -17.32 -3.45 27.05
C SER A 93 -18.76 -3.94 27.19
N LYS A 94 -19.77 -3.13 26.85
CA LYS A 94 -21.17 -3.58 26.76
C LYS A 94 -21.50 -4.20 25.41
N ILE A 95 -20.66 -3.96 24.40
CA ILE A 95 -20.86 -4.37 23.00
C ILE A 95 -20.02 -5.60 22.68
N CYS A 96 -18.82 -5.72 23.24
CA CYS A 96 -17.90 -6.83 22.99
C CYS A 96 -17.18 -7.28 24.26
N GLU A 97 -16.72 -8.53 24.26
CA GLU A 97 -15.81 -9.04 25.28
C GLU A 97 -14.42 -8.42 25.09
N VAL A 98 -13.85 -7.84 26.15
CA VAL A 98 -12.53 -7.21 26.09
C VAL A 98 -11.54 -7.91 27.00
N ASN A 99 -10.48 -8.44 26.41
CA ASN A 99 -9.40 -9.16 27.06
C ASN A 99 -8.16 -8.28 27.15
N PHE A 100 -7.67 -8.03 28.35
CA PHE A 100 -6.39 -7.33 28.54
C PHE A 100 -5.26 -8.34 28.68
N ILE A 101 -4.28 -8.24 27.81
CA ILE A 101 -3.04 -9.02 27.87
C ILE A 101 -1.98 -8.09 28.46
N VAL A 102 -1.82 -8.15 29.78
CA VAL A 102 -0.94 -7.24 30.51
C VAL A 102 0.51 -7.70 30.45
N GLN A 103 1.42 -6.80 30.13
CA GLN A 103 2.86 -7.03 30.05
C GLN A 103 3.60 -5.88 30.76
N ASP A 104 4.25 -6.17 31.89
CA ASP A 104 4.98 -5.15 32.67
C ASP A 104 6.42 -4.96 32.20
N THR A 105 6.95 -5.93 31.45
CA THR A 105 8.25 -5.83 30.78
C THR A 105 8.05 -6.06 29.28
N PHE A 106 7.83 -4.97 28.56
CA PHE A 106 8.16 -4.98 27.14
C PHE A 106 9.65 -5.30 27.05
N ARG A 107 9.99 -6.44 26.43
CA ARG A 107 11.38 -6.91 26.30
C ARG A 107 12.23 -5.78 25.70
N ASP A 108 13.55 -5.77 25.89
CA ASP A 108 14.49 -4.80 25.26
C ASP A 108 14.54 -4.91 23.70
N ARG A 109 13.49 -5.40 23.06
CA ARG A 109 13.29 -5.46 21.62
C ARG A 109 12.79 -4.10 21.13
N ASP A 110 13.12 -3.80 19.88
CA ASP A 110 12.54 -2.64 19.21
C ASP A 110 11.00 -2.71 19.24
N ILE A 111 10.37 -1.54 19.31
CA ILE A 111 8.91 -1.38 19.46
C ILE A 111 8.13 -2.10 18.34
N PHE A 112 8.64 -2.10 17.12
CA PHE A 112 7.99 -2.71 15.97
C PHE A 112 8.03 -4.23 16.07
N SER A 113 9.17 -4.82 16.46
CA SER A 113 9.25 -6.28 16.69
C SER A 113 8.27 -6.76 17.76
N GLN A 114 8.05 -5.97 18.81
CA GLN A 114 7.09 -6.32 19.85
C GLN A 114 5.65 -6.23 19.34
N HIS A 115 5.33 -5.17 18.61
CA HIS A 115 4.03 -5.01 17.97
C HIS A 115 3.72 -6.19 17.04
N HIS A 116 4.64 -6.55 16.14
CA HIS A 116 4.49 -7.68 15.22
C HIS A 116 4.38 -9.01 15.95
N TYR A 117 5.14 -9.22 17.03
CA TYR A 117 5.06 -10.44 17.82
C TYR A 117 3.65 -10.67 18.38
N TYR A 118 3.07 -9.66 19.04
CA TYR A 118 1.73 -9.79 19.62
C TYR A 118 0.64 -9.88 18.55
N GLN A 119 0.75 -9.09 17.47
CA GLN A 119 -0.17 -9.23 16.33
C GLN A 119 -0.15 -10.65 15.75
N HIS A 120 1.03 -11.25 15.64
CA HIS A 120 1.15 -12.63 15.16
C HIS A 120 0.46 -13.63 16.12
N GLN A 121 0.57 -13.45 17.43
CA GLN A 121 -0.15 -14.32 18.38
C GLN A 121 -1.68 -14.18 18.23
N GLU A 122 -2.19 -12.95 18.11
CA GLU A 122 -3.64 -12.72 17.94
C GLU A 122 -4.14 -13.19 16.55
N GLN A 123 -3.28 -13.25 15.53
CA GLN A 123 -3.61 -13.88 14.25
C GLN A 123 -3.81 -15.38 14.37
N LEU A 124 -2.93 -16.07 15.11
CA LEU A 124 -3.08 -17.50 15.37
C LEU A 124 -4.39 -17.76 16.14
N TRP A 125 -4.70 -16.92 17.13
CA TRP A 125 -5.97 -16.99 17.85
C TRP A 125 -7.17 -16.77 16.93
N ALA A 126 -7.17 -15.70 16.12
CA ALA A 126 -8.25 -15.40 15.20
C ALA A 126 -8.44 -16.53 14.17
N LYS A 127 -7.36 -17.15 13.71
CA LYS A 127 -7.40 -18.31 12.82
C LYS A 127 -8.08 -19.50 13.49
N GLU A 128 -7.72 -19.83 14.73
CA GLU A 128 -8.33 -20.92 15.49
C GLU A 128 -9.83 -20.71 15.69
N LYS A 129 -10.26 -19.45 15.85
CA LYS A 129 -11.67 -19.09 16.05
C LYS A 129 -12.44 -18.79 14.75
N ASN A 130 -11.82 -18.92 13.58
CA ASN A 130 -12.38 -18.48 12.30
C ASN A 130 -12.94 -17.04 12.36
N ALA A 131 -12.19 -16.14 12.98
CA ALA A 131 -12.56 -14.75 13.17
C ALA A 131 -11.87 -13.84 12.15
N LEU A 132 -12.59 -12.82 11.67
CA LEU A 132 -11.98 -11.72 10.93
C LEU A 132 -11.12 -10.90 11.89
N LEU A 133 -9.81 -10.88 11.68
CA LEU A 133 -8.90 -10.07 12.46
C LEU A 133 -8.92 -8.62 11.96
N VAL A 134 -9.12 -7.69 12.88
CA VAL A 134 -9.02 -6.24 12.65
C VAL A 134 -7.98 -5.67 13.61
N THR A 135 -6.86 -5.22 13.08
CA THR A 135 -5.86 -4.47 13.84
C THR A 135 -6.34 -3.04 14.05
N ILE A 136 -6.58 -2.67 15.30
CA ILE A 136 -6.92 -1.32 15.72
C ILE A 136 -5.64 -0.65 16.25
N VAL A 137 -5.03 0.18 15.41
CA VAL A 137 -3.88 0.99 15.82
C VAL A 137 -4.41 2.14 16.71
N PRO A 138 -3.82 2.38 17.89
CA PRO A 138 -4.41 3.26 18.91
C PRO A 138 -4.59 4.73 18.45
N ASP A 139 -3.82 5.17 17.47
CA ASP A 139 -3.85 6.50 16.87
C ASP A 139 -4.78 6.61 15.64
N ILE A 140 -5.51 5.56 15.28
CA ILE A 140 -6.42 5.59 14.13
C ILE A 140 -7.81 6.08 14.53
N ALA A 141 -8.29 7.11 13.84
CA ALA A 141 -9.69 7.51 13.85
C ALA A 141 -10.45 6.88 12.66
N TRP A 142 -11.67 6.41 12.90
CA TRP A 142 -12.50 5.73 11.92
C TRP A 142 -13.68 6.59 11.47
N GLY A 143 -14.00 6.58 10.17
CA GLY A 143 -15.25 7.13 9.68
C GLY A 143 -16.46 6.27 10.10
N ASP A 144 -17.60 6.92 10.32
CA ASP A 144 -18.86 6.24 10.61
C ASP A 144 -19.30 5.38 9.42
N GLY A 145 -19.57 4.10 9.67
CA GLY A 145 -19.95 3.12 8.65
C GLY A 145 -18.86 2.15 8.23
N ALA A 146 -17.62 2.33 8.69
CA ALA A 146 -16.50 1.47 8.35
C ALA A 146 -16.77 -0.01 8.68
N PHE A 147 -17.17 -0.33 9.91
CA PHE A 147 -17.39 -1.73 10.31
C PHE A 147 -18.62 -2.37 9.64
N LYS A 148 -19.67 -1.57 9.39
CA LYS A 148 -20.81 -2.02 8.60
C LYS A 148 -20.39 -2.38 7.17
N TYR A 149 -19.54 -1.57 6.52
CA TYR A 149 -18.99 -1.89 5.21
C TYR A 149 -18.14 -3.15 5.23
N LEU A 150 -17.26 -3.31 6.23
CA LEU A 150 -16.42 -4.50 6.40
C LEU A 150 -17.28 -5.77 6.47
N LYS A 151 -18.30 -5.78 7.34
CA LYS A 151 -19.22 -6.91 7.46
C LYS A 151 -19.91 -7.21 6.13
N GLN A 152 -20.49 -6.19 5.49
CA GLN A 152 -21.20 -6.36 4.21
C GLN A 152 -20.29 -7.00 3.14
N LYS A 153 -19.04 -6.58 3.07
CA LYS A 153 -18.08 -7.12 2.11
C LYS A 153 -17.60 -8.51 2.50
N TYR A 154 -17.40 -8.79 3.78
CA TYR A 154 -17.10 -10.13 4.23
C TYR A 154 -18.21 -11.13 3.84
N ASP A 155 -19.48 -10.75 4.05
CA ASP A 155 -20.65 -11.55 3.67
C ASP A 155 -20.74 -11.76 2.14
N MET A 156 -20.15 -10.84 1.34
CA MET A 156 -20.00 -10.98 -0.12
C MET A 156 -18.83 -11.88 -0.54
N GLY A 157 -18.12 -12.51 0.40
CA GLY A 157 -17.01 -13.43 0.10
C GLY A 157 -15.61 -12.80 0.14
N TYR A 158 -15.47 -11.51 0.48
CA TYR A 158 -14.15 -10.92 0.68
C TYR A 158 -13.52 -11.43 1.99
N ARG A 159 -12.20 -11.63 1.99
CA ARG A 159 -11.44 -12.23 3.10
C ARG A 159 -10.23 -11.40 3.54
N ALA A 160 -9.84 -10.40 2.76
CA ALA A 160 -8.84 -9.41 3.17
C ALA A 160 -9.22 -8.03 2.66
N PHE A 161 -8.77 -6.98 3.35
CA PHE A 161 -9.06 -5.61 2.98
C PHE A 161 -7.77 -4.80 2.93
N PHE A 162 -7.52 -4.19 1.79
CA PHE A 162 -6.45 -3.22 1.63
C PHE A 162 -7.04 -1.82 1.66
N ILE A 163 -6.67 -1.04 2.67
CA ILE A 163 -7.23 0.29 2.93
C ILE A 163 -6.05 1.23 3.17
N LYS A 164 -5.96 2.30 2.37
CA LYS A 164 -4.91 3.30 2.54
C LYS A 164 -5.26 4.25 3.68
N CYS A 165 -4.41 4.27 4.69
CA CYS A 165 -4.51 5.19 5.82
C CYS A 165 -3.53 6.35 5.61
N LEU A 166 -4.03 7.58 5.48
CA LEU A 166 -3.16 8.75 5.44
C LEU A 166 -3.02 9.36 6.83
N ARG A 167 -1.89 10.03 7.04
CA ARG A 167 -1.53 10.63 8.32
C ARG A 167 -1.84 12.12 8.33
N PRO A 168 -2.76 12.59 9.17
CA PRO A 168 -2.82 14.00 9.53
C PRO A 168 -1.80 14.32 10.62
N ASN A 169 -1.45 15.59 10.69
CA ASN A 169 -0.70 16.20 11.76
C ASN A 169 -1.52 16.15 13.06
N LEU A 170 -1.06 15.36 14.03
CA LEU A 170 -1.75 15.15 15.30
C LEU A 170 -2.11 16.47 15.99
N GLU A 171 -1.17 17.40 16.12
CA GLU A 171 -1.31 18.58 16.96
C GLU A 171 -2.38 19.55 16.44
N THR A 172 -2.53 19.66 15.13
CA THR A 172 -3.55 20.50 14.50
C THR A 172 -4.86 19.74 14.30
N PHE A 173 -4.80 18.48 13.88
CA PHE A 173 -5.99 17.63 13.68
C PHE A 173 -6.79 17.47 14.97
N ILE A 174 -6.14 17.16 16.10
CA ILE A 174 -6.86 16.86 17.34
C ILE A 174 -7.62 18.06 17.90
N LYS A 175 -7.15 19.28 17.63
CA LYS A 175 -7.82 20.53 18.04
C LYS A 175 -9.15 20.68 17.30
N ASP A 176 -9.12 20.56 15.98
CA ASP A 176 -10.30 20.68 15.13
C ASP A 176 -11.25 19.49 15.32
N PHE A 177 -10.72 18.29 15.51
CA PHE A 177 -11.49 17.10 15.85
C PHE A 177 -12.29 17.32 17.13
N ARG A 178 -11.62 17.69 18.23
CA ARG A 178 -12.27 17.94 19.52
C ARG A 178 -13.23 19.12 19.49
N LEU A 179 -12.97 20.15 18.68
CA LEU A 179 -13.85 21.31 18.56
C LEU A 179 -15.17 20.93 17.88
N ASN A 180 -15.10 20.18 16.78
CA ASN A 180 -16.24 19.95 15.90
C ASN A 180 -16.98 18.63 16.18
N PHE A 181 -16.33 17.64 16.80
CA PHE A 181 -16.88 16.31 16.99
C PHE A 181 -16.83 15.93 18.47
N LYS A 182 -17.95 16.15 19.16
CA LYS A 182 -18.09 15.86 20.58
C LYS A 182 -18.62 14.43 20.79
N PRO A 183 -18.11 13.70 21.79
CA PRO A 183 -18.71 12.43 22.18
C PRO A 183 -20.18 12.62 22.58
N ASP A 184 -21.04 11.70 22.16
CA ASP A 184 -22.44 11.67 22.53
C ASP A 184 -22.67 11.07 23.94
N LYS A 185 -23.93 10.79 24.31
CA LYS A 185 -24.27 10.17 25.60
C LYS A 185 -23.69 8.77 25.80
N GLN A 186 -23.30 8.10 24.71
CA GLN A 186 -22.66 6.79 24.70
C GLN A 186 -21.14 6.91 24.58
N ASN A 187 -20.58 8.12 24.63
CA ASN A 187 -19.18 8.43 24.36
C ASN A 187 -18.73 8.04 22.94
N ALA A 188 -19.67 7.92 22.01
CA ALA A 188 -19.37 7.71 20.61
C ALA A 188 -19.10 9.05 19.92
N VAL A 189 -18.12 9.09 19.03
CA VAL A 189 -17.86 10.25 18.17
C VAL A 189 -18.26 9.88 16.75
N THR A 190 -19.31 10.52 16.25
CA THR A 190 -19.79 10.31 14.87
C THR A 190 -19.13 11.31 13.95
N ILE A 191 -18.44 10.82 12.92
CA ILE A 191 -17.83 11.63 11.87
C ILE A 191 -17.98 10.88 10.55
N SER A 192 -18.59 11.50 9.54
CA SER A 192 -18.75 10.84 8.25
C SER A 192 -17.40 10.68 7.55
N ASN A 193 -17.33 9.74 6.60
CA ASN A 193 -16.14 9.53 5.77
C ASN A 193 -15.65 10.83 5.07
N ARG A 194 -16.57 11.70 4.63
CA ARG A 194 -16.23 12.96 3.94
C ARG A 194 -15.74 14.03 4.91
N GLU A 195 -16.31 14.11 6.10
CA GLU A 195 -15.83 15.01 7.14
C GLU A 195 -14.44 14.61 7.64
N MET A 196 -14.20 13.30 7.78
CA MET A 196 -12.87 12.76 8.10
C MET A 196 -11.86 13.06 6.99
N ALA A 197 -12.24 12.86 5.73
CA ALA A 197 -11.41 13.24 4.58
C ALA A 197 -11.11 14.74 4.55
N ARG A 198 -12.07 15.59 4.92
CA ARG A 198 -11.87 17.04 5.03
C ARG A 198 -10.85 17.38 6.11
N LEU A 199 -11.02 16.87 7.33
CA LEU A 199 -10.04 17.07 8.40
C LEU A 199 -8.65 16.60 8.00
N LEU A 200 -8.54 15.44 7.34
CA LEU A 200 -7.25 14.96 6.84
C LEU A 200 -6.59 15.97 5.89
N ILE A 201 -7.32 16.46 4.89
CA ILE A 201 -6.76 17.38 3.88
C ILE A 201 -6.38 18.73 4.52
N ASP A 202 -7.19 19.22 5.45
CA ASP A 202 -6.95 20.47 6.17
C ASP A 202 -5.74 20.37 7.12
N HIS A 203 -5.38 19.15 7.56
CA HIS A 203 -4.32 18.89 8.53
C HIS A 203 -3.31 17.84 8.07
N LEU A 204 -2.90 17.83 6.80
CA LEU A 204 -1.93 16.84 6.31
C LEU A 204 -0.62 16.87 7.12
N HIS A 205 -0.13 15.69 7.51
CA HIS A 205 1.18 15.56 8.15
C HIS A 205 2.30 15.99 7.18
N PRO A 206 3.40 16.62 7.64
CA PRO A 206 4.53 17.01 6.78
C PRO A 206 5.06 15.87 5.89
N LEU A 207 5.19 14.64 6.42
CA LEU A 207 5.54 13.46 5.63
C LEU A 207 4.58 13.22 4.45
N VAL A 208 3.28 13.37 4.65
CA VAL A 208 2.28 13.19 3.58
C VAL A 208 2.36 14.32 2.56
N VAL A 209 2.67 15.54 3.00
CA VAL A 209 2.95 16.67 2.10
C VAL A 209 4.21 16.41 1.25
N ALA A 210 5.24 15.80 1.84
CA ALA A 210 6.44 15.39 1.11
C ALA A 210 6.20 14.22 0.14
N GLN A 211 5.06 13.53 0.21
CA GLN A 211 4.73 12.42 -0.67
C GLN A 211 3.93 12.84 -1.92
N PHE A 212 3.72 14.15 -2.14
CA PHE A 212 3.13 14.62 -3.40
C PHE A 212 4.11 14.45 -4.57
N ALA A 213 3.60 14.00 -5.71
CA ALA A 213 4.40 13.70 -6.90
C ALA A 213 5.10 14.92 -7.53
N ASP A 214 4.76 16.12 -7.05
CA ASP A 214 5.29 17.44 -7.42
C ASP A 214 5.93 18.18 -6.23
N ALA A 215 6.20 17.50 -5.10
CA ALA A 215 6.90 18.10 -3.98
C ALA A 215 8.37 18.38 -4.31
N ASP A 216 8.87 19.53 -3.85
CA ASP A 216 10.28 19.92 -3.98
C ASP A 216 11.20 19.04 -3.11
N HIS A 217 10.68 18.57 -1.98
CA HIS A 217 11.35 17.66 -1.05
C HIS A 217 10.51 16.39 -0.92
N PHE A 218 10.79 15.40 -1.77
CA PHE A 218 10.04 14.15 -1.80
C PHE A 218 10.54 13.17 -0.74
N ALA A 219 9.62 12.49 -0.04
CA ALA A 219 9.97 11.58 1.03
C ALA A 219 10.88 10.43 0.54
N SER A 220 11.96 10.14 1.27
CA SER A 220 12.87 9.04 0.94
C SER A 220 12.24 7.66 1.12
N PHE A 221 11.24 7.55 1.98
CA PHE A 221 10.41 6.35 2.13
C PHE A 221 8.95 6.73 1.82
N SER A 222 8.55 6.45 0.60
CA SER A 222 7.23 6.81 0.07
C SER A 222 6.32 5.60 0.13
N GLU A 223 5.49 5.50 1.17
CA GLU A 223 4.42 4.50 1.26
C GLU A 223 3.25 4.79 0.32
N VAL A 224 3.15 6.06 -0.08
CA VAL A 224 2.19 6.57 -1.05
C VAL A 224 2.82 7.66 -1.90
N ILE A 225 2.28 7.82 -3.11
CA ILE A 225 2.51 8.97 -3.98
C ILE A 225 1.16 9.65 -4.20
N LEU A 226 1.11 10.97 -4.02
CA LEU A 226 -0.13 11.74 -4.08
C LEU A 226 -0.20 12.67 -5.29
N TRP A 227 -1.40 12.82 -5.83
CA TRP A 227 -1.76 13.82 -6.82
C TRP A 227 -3.00 14.56 -6.35
N ARG A 228 -2.95 15.89 -6.43
CA ARG A 228 -4.12 16.74 -6.19
C ARG A 228 -5.05 16.66 -7.40
N THR A 229 -6.35 16.64 -7.15
CA THR A 229 -7.33 16.96 -8.19
C THR A 229 -7.31 18.46 -8.46
N GLU A 230 -7.88 18.89 -9.59
CA GLU A 230 -8.01 20.32 -9.87
C GLU A 230 -8.81 21.02 -8.76
N PRO A 231 -8.37 22.20 -8.27
CA PRO A 231 -9.12 22.93 -7.28
C PRO A 231 -10.52 23.25 -7.76
N ASN A 232 -11.50 23.18 -6.87
CA ASN A 232 -12.86 23.58 -7.17
C ASN A 232 -12.89 25.07 -7.55
N HIS A 233 -13.51 25.40 -8.69
CA HIS A 233 -13.49 26.77 -9.21
C HIS A 233 -14.11 27.80 -8.26
N THR A 234 -15.07 27.37 -7.43
CA THR A 234 -15.80 28.21 -6.47
C THR A 234 -15.04 28.34 -5.15
N THR A 235 -14.64 27.21 -4.54
CA THR A 235 -14.00 27.24 -3.21
C THR A 235 -12.50 27.49 -3.28
N LYS A 236 -11.89 27.34 -4.46
CA LYS A 236 -10.44 27.31 -4.70
C LYS A 236 -9.69 26.25 -3.87
N ARG A 237 -10.41 25.32 -3.22
CA ARG A 237 -9.83 24.26 -2.41
C ARG A 237 -9.61 23.00 -3.24
N VAL A 238 -8.61 22.21 -2.85
CA VAL A 238 -8.42 20.85 -3.34
C VAL A 238 -9.46 19.96 -2.65
N GLU A 239 -10.38 19.40 -3.42
CA GLU A 239 -11.46 18.56 -2.89
C GLU A 239 -11.16 17.06 -3.00
N GLY A 240 -10.07 16.68 -3.68
CA GLY A 240 -9.69 15.29 -3.88
C GLY A 240 -8.19 15.05 -3.96
N LEU A 241 -7.79 13.90 -3.45
CA LEU A 241 -6.45 13.33 -3.55
C LEU A 241 -6.55 11.98 -4.25
N LEU A 242 -5.76 11.81 -5.32
CA LEU A 242 -5.51 10.51 -5.92
C LEU A 242 -4.22 9.95 -5.34
N ILE A 243 -4.24 8.70 -4.94
CA ILE A 243 -3.15 8.02 -4.27
C ILE A 243 -2.74 6.79 -5.09
N ARG A 244 -1.43 6.61 -5.22
CA ARG A 244 -0.80 5.35 -5.63
C ARG A 244 0.05 4.84 -4.49
N ALA A 245 0.09 3.53 -4.31
CA ALA A 245 0.93 2.90 -3.31
C ALA A 245 2.01 2.11 -4.04
N PRO A 246 3.30 2.48 -3.92
CA PRO A 246 4.38 1.77 -4.59
C PRO A 246 4.59 0.35 -4.05
N PHE A 247 4.09 0.06 -2.85
CA PHE A 247 4.09 -1.26 -2.24
C PHE A 247 2.93 -1.41 -1.23
N PRO A 248 2.59 -2.64 -0.81
CA PRO A 248 1.56 -2.88 0.18
C PRO A 248 2.08 -2.58 1.59
N SER A 249 1.60 -1.52 2.24
CA SER A 249 1.99 -1.18 3.63
C SER A 249 0.88 -1.30 4.66
N ASP A 250 -0.39 -1.47 4.22
CA ASP A 250 -1.57 -1.20 5.06
C ASP A 250 -2.61 -2.34 5.07
N PHE A 251 -2.20 -3.56 5.48
CA PHE A 251 -3.15 -4.65 5.75
C PHE A 251 -3.52 -4.68 7.23
N LEU A 252 -4.55 -3.91 7.59
CA LEU A 252 -5.08 -3.93 8.96
C LEU A 252 -6.15 -5.00 9.18
N ILE A 253 -6.66 -5.63 8.10
CA ILE A 253 -7.86 -6.46 8.17
C ILE A 253 -7.72 -7.69 7.29
N VAL A 254 -7.72 -8.87 7.92
CA VAL A 254 -7.53 -10.15 7.26
C VAL A 254 -8.31 -11.25 7.97
N ASP A 255 -8.85 -12.18 7.19
CA ASP A 255 -9.33 -13.46 7.69
C ASP A 255 -8.21 -14.50 7.58
N PRO A 256 -7.49 -14.79 8.68
CA PRO A 256 -6.39 -15.74 8.65
C PRO A 256 -6.83 -17.19 8.42
N SER A 257 -8.14 -17.49 8.48
CA SER A 257 -8.68 -18.82 8.13
C SER A 257 -8.76 -19.04 6.62
N ALA A 258 -8.73 -17.99 5.81
CA ALA A 258 -8.82 -18.04 4.34
C ALA A 258 -7.54 -18.52 3.64
N GLY A 259 -6.59 -19.11 4.38
CA GLY A 259 -5.35 -19.65 3.81
C GLY A 259 -4.27 -18.62 3.53
N PHE A 260 -4.54 -17.33 3.76
CA PHE A 260 -3.51 -16.29 3.69
C PHE A 260 -2.40 -16.53 4.70
N ARG A 261 -1.17 -16.24 4.28
CA ARG A 261 -0.02 -16.15 5.20
C ARG A 261 0.56 -14.77 5.13
N LEU A 262 0.79 -14.20 6.31
CA LEU A 262 1.46 -12.93 6.46
C LEU A 262 2.97 -13.15 6.61
N SER A 263 3.77 -12.23 6.08
CA SER A 263 5.20 -12.12 6.32
C SER A 263 5.49 -11.70 7.77
N ASP A 264 6.77 -11.71 8.15
CA ASP A 264 7.21 -11.15 9.44
C ASP A 264 6.86 -9.66 9.60
N SER A 265 6.79 -8.94 8.48
CA SER A 265 6.32 -7.55 8.38
C SER A 265 4.80 -7.41 8.29
N GLN A 266 4.05 -8.48 8.56
CA GLN A 266 2.57 -8.48 8.58
C GLN A 266 1.93 -8.15 7.23
N MET A 267 2.62 -8.45 6.12
CA MET A 267 2.10 -8.27 4.75
C MET A 267 1.61 -9.60 4.19
N LEU A 268 0.51 -9.62 3.44
CA LEU A 268 0.06 -10.86 2.79
C LEU A 268 1.09 -11.30 1.75
N ASN A 269 1.69 -12.47 1.96
CA ASN A 269 2.79 -12.96 1.13
C ASN A 269 2.38 -14.22 0.32
N GLU A 270 1.60 -15.12 0.92
CA GLU A 270 1.19 -16.38 0.29
C GLU A 270 -0.33 -16.60 0.37
N GLY A 271 -0.83 -17.52 -0.46
CA GLY A 271 -2.26 -17.88 -0.49
C GLY A 271 -3.14 -16.79 -1.11
N LEU A 272 -2.59 -15.93 -1.96
CA LEU A 272 -3.28 -14.77 -2.52
C LEU A 272 -4.33 -15.18 -3.56
N GLU A 273 -5.59 -15.17 -3.15
CA GLU A 273 -6.74 -15.18 -4.05
C GLU A 273 -7.21 -13.74 -4.29
N PHE A 274 -6.66 -13.06 -5.30
CA PHE A 274 -6.91 -11.63 -5.51
C PHE A 274 -8.38 -11.20 -5.62
N ASN A 275 -9.26 -12.10 -6.07
CA ASN A 275 -10.70 -11.86 -6.14
C ASN A 275 -11.39 -11.84 -4.76
N THR A 276 -10.74 -12.36 -3.72
CA THR A 276 -11.22 -12.30 -2.33
C THR A 276 -10.60 -11.14 -1.55
N ILE A 277 -9.69 -10.36 -2.15
CA ILE A 277 -9.13 -9.14 -1.55
C ILE A 277 -9.96 -7.92 -1.98
N ASN A 278 -10.49 -7.18 -1.01
CA ASN A 278 -11.17 -5.92 -1.25
C ASN A 278 -10.18 -4.75 -1.18
N PHE A 279 -9.87 -4.17 -2.33
CA PHE A 279 -9.16 -2.89 -2.40
C PHE A 279 -10.14 -1.73 -2.21
N VAL A 280 -10.13 -1.12 -1.01
CA VAL A 280 -11.02 -0.01 -0.69
C VAL A 280 -10.47 1.28 -1.31
N THR A 281 -10.87 1.52 -2.56
CA THR A 281 -10.28 2.57 -3.43
C THR A 281 -11.01 3.91 -3.34
N ASN A 282 -12.06 4.04 -2.54
CA ASN A 282 -12.83 5.28 -2.41
C ASN A 282 -13.12 5.58 -0.94
N SER A 283 -12.76 6.77 -0.48
CA SER A 283 -12.99 7.22 0.91
C SER A 283 -14.46 7.20 1.32
N ASP A 284 -15.41 7.33 0.39
CA ASP A 284 -16.85 7.20 0.70
C ASP A 284 -17.21 5.81 1.26
N GLN A 285 -16.40 4.78 1.02
CA GLN A 285 -16.63 3.41 1.51
C GLN A 285 -16.09 3.23 2.94
N ILE A 286 -14.79 3.47 3.12
CA ILE A 286 -14.13 3.54 4.42
C ILE A 286 -13.16 4.71 4.37
N MET A 287 -13.19 5.53 5.40
CA MET A 287 -12.14 6.50 5.69
C MET A 287 -11.52 6.18 7.05
N MET A 288 -10.20 6.15 7.11
CA MET A 288 -9.44 6.04 8.36
C MET A 288 -8.18 6.90 8.27
N VAL A 289 -7.76 7.44 9.40
CA VAL A 289 -6.58 8.34 9.48
C VAL A 289 -5.75 7.98 10.71
N SER A 290 -4.42 7.95 10.58
CA SER A 290 -3.46 7.64 11.66
C SER A 290 -2.80 8.92 12.13
N LEU A 291 -3.12 9.37 13.35
CA LEU A 291 -2.71 10.66 13.87
C LEU A 291 -1.23 10.61 14.28
N THR A 292 -0.38 11.38 13.58
CA THR A 292 1.06 11.33 13.76
C THR A 292 1.61 12.68 14.26
N PRO A 293 2.45 12.72 15.32
CA PRO A 293 3.12 13.94 15.76
C PRO A 293 3.95 14.58 14.66
N SER A 294 3.94 15.91 14.58
CA SER A 294 4.58 16.70 13.51
C SER A 294 6.01 16.26 13.15
N MET A 295 6.80 15.92 14.16
CA MET A 295 8.24 15.64 14.01
C MET A 295 8.56 14.16 13.84
N SER A 296 7.56 13.27 13.84
CA SER A 296 7.79 11.86 13.54
C SER A 296 8.26 11.69 12.10
N TYR A 297 9.25 10.82 11.89
CA TYR A 297 9.83 10.49 10.58
C TYR A 297 10.48 11.67 9.86
N ASN A 298 10.97 12.67 10.60
CA ASN A 298 11.55 13.88 10.03
C ASN A 298 12.76 13.59 9.10
N GLU A 299 13.49 12.50 9.38
CA GLU A 299 14.59 11.99 8.58
C GLU A 299 14.18 11.48 7.19
N TRP A 300 12.87 11.25 6.99
CA TRP A 300 12.33 10.85 5.70
C TRP A 300 12.03 12.04 4.78
N TYR A 301 11.84 13.25 5.30
CA TYR A 301 11.32 14.37 4.50
C TYR A 301 12.00 15.73 4.66
N LEU A 302 12.86 15.96 5.67
CA LEU A 302 13.47 17.30 5.87
C LEU A 302 14.65 17.63 4.93
N ASP A 303 15.38 16.63 4.42
CA ASP A 303 16.60 16.86 3.63
C ASP A 303 16.62 15.99 2.36
N ARG A 304 15.67 16.24 1.45
CA ARG A 304 15.48 15.45 0.23
C ARG A 304 15.29 16.32 -1.00
N GLY A 305 15.58 15.79 -2.19
CA GLY A 305 15.31 16.47 -3.45
C GLY A 305 13.90 16.15 -4.00
N PRO A 306 13.60 16.55 -5.25
CA PRO A 306 12.36 16.18 -5.90
C PRO A 306 12.24 14.67 -6.09
N MET A 307 11.03 14.18 -6.35
CA MET A 307 10.77 12.74 -6.49
C MET A 307 11.65 12.09 -7.56
N ASN A 308 12.50 11.16 -7.12
CA ASN A 308 13.24 10.27 -7.99
C ASN A 308 12.50 8.93 -8.14
N LEU A 309 11.91 8.69 -9.30
CA LEU A 309 11.18 7.45 -9.57
C LEU A 309 12.06 6.20 -9.49
N LEU A 310 13.37 6.31 -9.71
CA LEU A 310 14.29 5.19 -9.55
C LEU A 310 14.42 4.79 -8.08
N ASP A 311 14.48 5.76 -7.17
CA ASP A 311 14.57 5.47 -5.73
C ASP A 311 13.27 4.86 -5.20
N VAL A 312 12.11 5.36 -5.65
CA VAL A 312 10.81 4.72 -5.37
C VAL A 312 10.75 3.30 -5.92
N ALA A 313 11.28 3.07 -7.13
CA ALA A 313 11.33 1.75 -7.74
C ALA A 313 12.23 0.78 -6.98
N LYS A 314 13.35 1.24 -6.39
CA LYS A 314 14.20 0.40 -5.52
C LYS A 314 13.41 -0.09 -4.31
N ILE A 315 12.73 0.82 -3.61
CA ILE A 315 11.90 0.45 -2.45
C ILE A 315 10.79 -0.53 -2.89
N SER A 316 10.07 -0.23 -3.97
CA SER A 316 9.04 -1.12 -4.51
C SER A 316 9.58 -2.50 -4.91
N LYS A 317 10.85 -2.61 -5.33
CA LYS A 317 11.51 -3.88 -5.63
C LYS A 317 11.68 -4.73 -4.37
N ASP A 318 12.10 -4.12 -3.28
CA ASP A 318 12.39 -4.81 -2.02
C ASP A 318 11.13 -5.41 -1.38
N PHE A 319 9.96 -4.85 -1.70
CA PHE A 319 8.64 -5.40 -1.34
C PHE A 319 7.98 -6.21 -2.47
N GLY A 320 8.66 -6.39 -3.61
CA GLY A 320 8.06 -6.77 -4.90
C GLY A 320 7.57 -8.20 -5.02
N ASP A 321 6.39 -8.47 -4.45
CA ASP A 321 5.60 -9.70 -4.58
C ASP A 321 4.38 -9.52 -5.52
N GLN A 322 3.56 -10.57 -5.69
CA GLN A 322 2.34 -10.48 -6.51
C GLN A 322 1.37 -9.40 -6.00
N LEU A 323 1.35 -9.18 -4.69
CA LEU A 323 0.45 -8.23 -4.06
C LEU A 323 0.82 -6.79 -4.38
N THR A 324 2.11 -6.52 -4.46
CA THR A 324 2.65 -5.24 -4.90
C THR A 324 2.11 -4.89 -6.28
N GLU A 325 2.06 -5.83 -7.22
CA GLU A 325 1.47 -5.58 -8.54
C GLU A 325 -0.02 -5.24 -8.48
N ALA A 326 -0.76 -6.01 -7.69
CA ALA A 326 -2.18 -5.77 -7.50
C ALA A 326 -2.43 -4.38 -6.91
N VAL A 327 -1.65 -3.98 -5.89
CA VAL A 327 -1.71 -2.67 -5.23
C VAL A 327 -1.30 -1.53 -6.17
N LEU A 328 -0.22 -1.68 -6.93
CA LEU A 328 0.27 -0.69 -7.89
C LEU A 328 -0.75 -0.35 -8.97
N SER A 329 -1.56 -1.32 -9.36
CA SER A 329 -2.63 -1.12 -10.34
C SER A 329 -3.81 -0.31 -9.78
N GLN A 330 -3.97 -0.26 -8.46
CA GLN A 330 -5.06 0.47 -7.82
C GLN A 330 -4.85 1.98 -7.83
N GLN A 331 -5.95 2.71 -7.85
CA GLN A 331 -5.97 4.16 -7.63
C GLN A 331 -6.94 4.45 -6.49
N PHE A 332 -6.40 4.89 -5.36
CA PHE A 332 -7.21 5.21 -4.19
C PHE A 332 -7.60 6.69 -4.25
N ARG A 333 -8.84 6.99 -3.90
CA ARG A 333 -9.42 8.33 -4.00
C ARG A 333 -9.91 8.75 -2.64
N ILE A 334 -9.35 9.83 -2.14
CA ILE A 334 -9.84 10.52 -0.94
C ILE A 334 -10.47 11.82 -1.40
N HIS A 335 -11.69 12.12 -0.95
CA HIS A 335 -12.36 13.36 -1.32
C HIS A 335 -13.35 13.84 -0.25
N THR A 336 -13.53 15.16 -0.21
CA THR A 336 -14.41 15.84 0.76
C THR A 336 -15.82 16.06 0.20
N GLY A 337 -16.02 15.82 -1.09
CA GLY A 337 -17.23 16.17 -1.82
C GLY A 337 -17.19 15.74 -3.29
N LYS A 338 -18.04 16.35 -4.13
CA LYS A 338 -18.14 15.99 -5.54
C LYS A 338 -16.95 16.55 -6.33
N VAL A 339 -15.95 15.72 -6.56
CA VAL A 339 -14.86 16.05 -7.49
C VAL A 339 -15.29 15.78 -8.94
N PRO A 340 -15.14 16.75 -9.86
CA PRO A 340 -15.46 16.55 -11.28
C PRO A 340 -14.69 15.37 -11.91
N VAL A 341 -15.35 14.66 -12.83
CA VAL A 341 -14.74 13.53 -13.55
C VAL A 341 -13.43 13.92 -14.24
N SER A 342 -13.37 15.13 -14.83
CA SER A 342 -12.17 15.67 -15.46
C SER A 342 -10.98 15.76 -14.51
N GLY A 343 -11.20 16.21 -13.26
CA GLY A 343 -10.17 16.31 -12.23
C GLY A 343 -9.59 14.94 -11.89
N TRP A 344 -10.44 13.92 -11.74
CA TRP A 344 -9.98 12.55 -11.55
C TRP A 344 -9.25 11.99 -12.77
N SER A 345 -9.77 12.20 -13.97
CA SER A 345 -9.18 11.69 -15.21
C SER A 345 -7.78 12.24 -15.44
N ARG A 346 -7.56 13.53 -15.17
CA ARG A 346 -6.24 14.17 -15.29
C ARG A 346 -5.23 13.58 -14.31
N ALA A 347 -5.57 13.54 -13.01
CA ALA A 347 -4.71 12.95 -11.99
C ALA A 347 -4.44 11.46 -12.25
N ALA A 348 -5.45 10.71 -12.69
CA ALA A 348 -5.32 9.30 -13.05
C ALA A 348 -4.37 9.10 -14.23
N HIS A 349 -4.49 9.91 -15.28
CA HIS A 349 -3.61 9.83 -16.44
C HIS A 349 -2.14 10.11 -16.07
N ILE A 350 -1.87 11.20 -15.36
CA ILE A 350 -0.53 11.59 -14.95
C ILE A 350 0.08 10.53 -14.03
N SER A 351 -0.68 10.09 -13.02
CA SER A 351 -0.21 9.05 -12.10
C SER A 351 0.08 7.74 -12.83
N SER A 352 -0.77 7.29 -13.74
CA SER A 352 -0.54 6.07 -14.53
C SER A 352 0.75 6.14 -15.35
N LEU A 353 1.08 7.30 -15.95
CA LEU A 353 2.35 7.46 -16.67
C LEU A 353 3.56 7.36 -15.73
N LYS A 354 3.49 7.97 -14.54
CA LYS A 354 4.56 7.88 -13.54
C LYS A 354 4.70 6.46 -12.98
N MET A 355 3.60 5.81 -12.63
CA MET A 355 3.60 4.43 -12.13
C MET A 355 4.11 3.44 -13.17
N TYR A 356 3.74 3.62 -14.44
CA TYR A 356 4.27 2.80 -15.53
C TYR A 356 5.81 2.92 -15.64
N ARG A 357 6.36 4.13 -15.53
CA ARG A 357 7.83 4.33 -15.55
C ARG A 357 8.51 3.74 -14.31
N MET A 358 7.95 3.97 -13.13
CA MET A 358 8.47 3.37 -11.89
C MET A 358 8.46 1.84 -11.98
N TYR A 359 7.40 1.26 -12.54
CA TYR A 359 7.30 -0.18 -12.78
C TYR A 359 8.42 -0.68 -13.70
N GLN A 360 8.68 0.02 -14.81
CA GLN A 360 9.80 -0.31 -15.71
C GLN A 360 11.16 -0.26 -15.00
N TYR A 361 11.39 0.74 -14.15
CA TYR A 361 12.62 0.81 -13.36
C TYR A 361 12.75 -0.35 -12.39
N ARG A 362 11.66 -0.71 -11.71
CA ARG A 362 11.66 -1.84 -10.77
C ARG A 362 12.01 -3.15 -11.46
N GLU A 363 11.37 -3.46 -12.59
CA GLU A 363 11.67 -4.68 -13.34
C GLU A 363 13.08 -4.66 -13.92
N THR A 364 13.57 -3.49 -14.37
CA THR A 364 14.97 -3.35 -14.82
C THR A 364 15.95 -3.64 -13.67
N LEU A 365 15.66 -3.18 -12.45
CA LEU A 365 16.46 -3.48 -11.26
C LEU A 365 16.44 -4.96 -10.86
N LYS A 366 15.39 -5.71 -11.19
CA LYS A 366 15.36 -7.18 -11.03
C LYS A 366 16.26 -7.84 -12.07
N ILE A 367 16.12 -7.46 -13.33
CA ILE A 367 16.98 -7.96 -14.42
C ILE A 367 18.46 -7.71 -14.14
N ILE A 368 18.83 -6.51 -13.65
CA ILE A 368 20.21 -6.21 -13.27
C ILE A 368 20.73 -7.19 -12.21
N ALA A 369 19.92 -7.49 -11.19
CA ALA A 369 20.32 -8.42 -10.14
C ALA A 369 20.49 -9.86 -10.67
N ASP A 370 19.54 -10.33 -11.48
CA ASP A 370 19.60 -11.68 -12.05
C ASP A 370 20.77 -11.84 -13.04
N LEU A 371 21.08 -10.80 -13.82
CA LEU A 371 22.25 -10.81 -14.71
C LEU A 371 23.56 -10.92 -13.92
N ASP A 372 23.66 -10.23 -12.78
CA ASP A 372 24.82 -10.31 -11.90
C ASP A 372 24.97 -11.71 -11.30
N GLU A 373 23.88 -12.29 -10.81
CA GLU A 373 23.84 -13.67 -10.27
C GLU A 373 24.23 -14.73 -11.33
N LEU A 374 23.88 -14.51 -12.60
CA LEU A 374 24.24 -15.37 -13.73
C LEU A 374 25.67 -15.13 -14.27
N GLY A 375 26.46 -14.28 -13.62
CA GLY A 375 27.84 -13.98 -14.04
C GLY A 375 27.95 -13.06 -15.27
N CYS A 376 26.86 -12.41 -15.67
CA CYS A 376 26.81 -11.42 -16.75
C CYS A 376 27.02 -9.99 -16.20
N SER A 377 27.97 -9.81 -15.29
CA SER A 377 28.16 -8.58 -14.50
C SER A 377 28.48 -7.33 -15.34
N ILE A 378 29.14 -7.46 -16.50
CA ILE A 378 29.36 -6.32 -17.40
C ILE A 378 28.03 -5.84 -18.00
N ALA A 379 27.17 -6.75 -18.43
CA ALA A 379 25.83 -6.41 -18.94
C ALA A 379 24.96 -5.78 -17.84
N ALA A 380 25.02 -6.31 -16.62
CA ALA A 380 24.34 -5.75 -15.44
C ALA A 380 24.78 -4.31 -15.17
N ARG A 381 26.10 -4.04 -15.17
CA ARG A 381 26.66 -2.69 -14.98
C ARG A 381 26.26 -1.71 -16.09
N LEU A 382 26.30 -2.14 -17.35
CA LEU A 382 25.86 -1.30 -18.48
C LEU A 382 24.37 -0.96 -18.37
N LEU A 383 23.53 -1.92 -17.98
CA LEU A 383 22.10 -1.70 -17.79
C LEU A 383 21.82 -0.78 -16.58
N ALA A 384 22.54 -0.95 -15.47
CA ALA A 384 22.47 -0.06 -14.32
C ALA A 384 22.89 1.37 -14.67
N PHE A 385 23.96 1.53 -15.45
CA PHE A 385 24.41 2.83 -15.93
C PHE A 385 23.37 3.46 -16.87
N ALA A 386 22.80 2.70 -17.80
CA ALA A 386 21.72 3.16 -18.65
C ALA A 386 20.50 3.64 -17.87
N LEU A 387 20.13 2.91 -16.82
CA LEU A 387 19.02 3.26 -15.95
C LEU A 387 19.26 4.61 -15.22
N HIS A 388 20.51 4.95 -14.91
CA HIS A 388 20.89 6.21 -14.26
C HIS A 388 21.05 7.38 -15.25
N GLU A 389 21.73 7.17 -16.38
CA GLU A 389 22.17 8.26 -17.28
C GLU A 389 21.23 8.52 -18.46
N VAL A 390 20.49 7.51 -18.91
CA VAL A 390 19.59 7.60 -20.06
C VAL A 390 18.17 7.71 -19.54
N HIS A 391 17.83 8.85 -18.94
CA HIS A 391 16.46 9.16 -18.53
C HIS A 391 15.71 9.95 -19.63
N PRO A 392 14.51 9.48 -20.06
CA PRO A 392 13.92 8.17 -19.77
C PRO A 392 14.60 7.08 -20.61
N LEU A 393 14.74 5.88 -20.04
CA LEU A 393 15.13 4.70 -20.82
C LEU A 393 14.16 4.59 -22.00
N PRO A 394 14.64 4.28 -23.23
CA PRO A 394 13.73 3.95 -24.32
C PRO A 394 12.74 2.91 -23.81
N HIS A 395 11.46 3.00 -24.19
CA HIS A 395 10.39 2.19 -23.61
C HIS A 395 10.67 0.69 -23.74
N ILE A 396 11.39 0.13 -22.76
CA ILE A 396 11.60 -1.30 -22.64
C ILE A 396 10.29 -1.85 -22.13
N LYS A 397 9.51 -2.41 -23.05
CA LYS A 397 8.27 -3.10 -22.71
C LYS A 397 8.62 -4.53 -22.36
N ILE A 398 8.89 -4.77 -21.08
CA ILE A 398 8.94 -6.13 -20.55
C ILE A 398 7.49 -6.61 -20.55
N SER A 399 7.20 -7.64 -21.34
CA SER A 399 5.90 -8.33 -21.33
C SER A 399 6.03 -9.61 -20.51
N ASP A 400 4.94 -10.07 -19.90
CA ASP A 400 4.90 -11.39 -19.28
C ASP A 400 5.43 -12.44 -20.26
N GLY A 401 6.35 -13.30 -19.81
CA GLY A 401 6.97 -14.31 -20.69
C GLY A 401 8.15 -13.80 -21.52
N ALA A 402 8.64 -12.58 -21.30
CA ALA A 402 9.78 -12.05 -22.05
C ALA A 402 11.03 -12.93 -21.89
N THR A 403 11.75 -13.24 -22.96
CA THR A 403 13.10 -13.83 -22.82
C THR A 403 14.13 -12.72 -22.99
N ILE A 404 15.10 -12.66 -22.07
CA ILE A 404 16.18 -11.68 -22.09
C ILE A 404 17.45 -12.39 -22.54
N PHE A 405 18.01 -11.93 -23.65
CA PHE A 405 19.31 -12.38 -24.14
C PHE A 405 20.36 -11.37 -23.73
N ALA A 406 21.27 -11.76 -22.85
CA ALA A 406 22.37 -10.92 -22.41
C ALA A 406 23.73 -11.54 -22.79
N PRO A 407 24.66 -10.74 -23.31
CA PRO A 407 26.03 -11.20 -23.56
C PRO A 407 26.72 -11.55 -22.23
N ASP A 408 27.49 -12.63 -22.23
CA ASP A 408 28.39 -12.90 -21.10
C ASP A 408 29.57 -11.92 -21.07
N ASN A 409 30.34 -11.97 -19.99
CA ASN A 409 31.52 -11.14 -19.83
C ASN A 409 32.59 -11.38 -20.92
N SER A 410 32.60 -12.54 -21.58
CA SER A 410 33.57 -12.85 -22.63
C SER A 410 33.31 -12.10 -23.93
N CYS A 411 32.04 -11.75 -24.22
CA CYS A 411 31.66 -10.90 -25.35
C CYS A 411 32.26 -9.48 -25.27
N PHE A 412 32.72 -9.06 -24.09
CA PHE A 412 33.35 -7.76 -23.84
C PHE A 412 34.88 -7.84 -23.69
N LYS A 413 35.50 -8.98 -24.04
CA LYS A 413 36.98 -9.07 -24.08
C LYS A 413 37.53 -8.12 -25.13
N GLY A 414 38.52 -7.31 -24.75
CA GLY A 414 39.14 -6.29 -25.62
C GLY A 414 38.48 -4.91 -25.57
N THR A 415 37.32 -4.77 -24.93
CA THR A 415 36.79 -3.44 -24.54
C THR A 415 37.44 -3.00 -23.23
N GLU A 416 38.63 -2.39 -23.33
CA GLU A 416 39.42 -1.98 -22.16
C GLU A 416 38.77 -0.89 -21.28
N LYS A 417 37.65 -0.30 -21.73
CA LYS A 417 36.98 0.80 -21.01
C LYS A 417 35.47 0.63 -21.06
N ILE A 418 34.92 -0.20 -20.18
CA ILE A 418 33.46 -0.23 -19.92
C ILE A 418 32.94 1.18 -19.59
N ASP A 419 33.75 1.99 -18.90
CA ASP A 419 33.39 3.39 -18.61
C ASP A 419 33.28 4.25 -19.88
N ALA A 420 34.05 3.92 -20.94
CA ALA A 420 33.91 4.59 -22.23
C ALA A 420 32.64 4.13 -22.98
N LEU A 421 32.28 2.85 -22.90
CA LEU A 421 31.01 2.33 -23.43
C LEU A 421 29.81 3.00 -22.73
N ALA A 422 29.91 3.14 -21.41
CA ALA A 422 28.91 3.81 -20.59
C ALA A 422 28.75 5.29 -21.00
N SER A 423 29.88 5.98 -21.22
CA SER A 423 29.86 7.40 -21.61
C SER A 423 29.28 7.67 -23.01
N ASP A 424 29.22 6.67 -23.90
CA ASP A 424 28.61 6.80 -25.23
C ASP A 424 27.11 6.46 -25.21
N LYS A 425 26.28 7.50 -25.19
CA LYS A 425 24.81 7.37 -25.14
C LYS A 425 24.21 6.63 -26.33
N ASP A 426 24.80 6.70 -27.53
CA ASP A 426 24.25 6.06 -28.72
C ASP A 426 24.63 4.59 -28.80
N LEU A 427 25.84 4.26 -28.36
CA LEU A 427 26.25 2.88 -28.17
C LEU A 427 25.43 2.21 -27.07
N LEU A 428 25.16 2.91 -25.96
CA LEU A 428 24.31 2.43 -24.89
C LEU A 428 22.86 2.20 -25.36
N LYS A 429 22.28 3.11 -26.14
CA LYS A 429 20.97 2.87 -26.79
C LYS A 429 21.01 1.65 -27.72
N THR A 430 22.11 1.45 -28.45
CA THR A 430 22.27 0.31 -29.36
C THR A 430 22.35 -0.99 -28.56
N PHE A 431 23.10 -1.01 -27.47
CA PHE A 431 23.15 -2.11 -26.52
C PHE A 431 21.76 -2.42 -25.93
N LEU A 432 21.04 -1.40 -25.46
CA LEU A 432 19.67 -1.57 -24.94
C LEU A 432 18.68 -2.09 -25.98
N ARG A 433 18.86 -1.73 -27.26
CA ARG A 433 18.06 -2.28 -28.38
C ARG A 433 18.45 -3.73 -28.70
N GLY A 434 19.73 -4.07 -28.51
CA GLY A 434 20.28 -5.42 -28.71
C GLY A 434 19.96 -6.39 -27.57
N LEU A 435 19.62 -5.89 -26.37
CA LEU A 435 18.93 -6.66 -25.34
C LEU A 435 17.54 -7.02 -25.88
N ILE A 436 17.46 -8.14 -26.61
CA ILE A 436 16.20 -8.63 -27.16
C ILE A 436 15.34 -9.08 -26.00
N ILE A 437 14.21 -8.38 -25.84
CA ILE A 437 13.14 -8.71 -24.90
C ILE A 437 11.98 -9.15 -25.78
N SER A 438 11.99 -10.41 -26.23
CA SER A 438 10.86 -10.96 -26.98
C SER A 438 9.93 -11.66 -26.00
N GLY A 439 8.73 -11.13 -25.79
CA GLY A 439 7.62 -11.92 -25.28
C GLY A 439 6.72 -12.31 -26.43
N MET A 440 6.57 -13.62 -26.68
CA MET A 440 5.38 -14.08 -27.38
C MET A 440 4.25 -14.13 -26.36
N PRO A 441 3.09 -13.50 -26.60
CA PRO A 441 1.94 -13.68 -25.73
C PRO A 441 1.56 -15.18 -25.77
N ASN A 442 1.66 -15.88 -24.63
CA ASN A 442 1.12 -17.23 -24.52
C ASN A 442 -0.42 -17.13 -24.57
N PRO A 443 -1.09 -17.60 -25.63
CA PRO A 443 -2.54 -17.43 -25.76
C PRO A 443 -3.34 -18.41 -24.88
N GLN A 444 -2.69 -19.41 -24.28
CA GLN A 444 -3.38 -20.58 -23.74
C GLN A 444 -3.49 -20.67 -22.22
N THR A 445 -2.76 -19.86 -21.44
CA THR A 445 -2.62 -20.25 -20.02
C THR A 445 -3.77 -19.86 -19.11
N GLY A 446 -4.61 -18.85 -19.41
CA GLY A 446 -5.73 -18.47 -18.53
C GLY A 446 -5.34 -18.15 -17.06
N GLN A 447 -4.06 -18.26 -16.71
CA GLN A 447 -3.52 -18.14 -15.37
C GLN A 447 -3.24 -16.68 -15.07
N THR A 448 -3.47 -16.34 -13.81
CA THR A 448 -3.25 -15.04 -13.20
C THR A 448 -1.87 -14.50 -13.56
N ARG A 449 -1.86 -13.35 -14.26
CA ARG A 449 -0.67 -12.53 -14.49
C ARG A 449 -0.19 -11.97 -13.15
N GLY A 450 0.61 -12.74 -12.44
CA GLY A 450 1.20 -12.38 -11.15
C GLY A 450 2.73 -12.36 -11.15
N TYR A 451 3.37 -12.89 -12.19
CA TYR A 451 4.82 -12.86 -12.35
C TYR A 451 5.18 -12.67 -13.81
N PHE A 452 6.06 -11.70 -14.07
CA PHE A 452 6.82 -11.68 -15.30
C PHE A 452 7.83 -12.81 -15.22
N HIS A 453 7.43 -13.99 -15.69
CA HIS A 453 8.41 -15.02 -15.98
C HIS A 453 9.23 -14.52 -17.16
N TYR A 454 10.45 -14.06 -16.89
CA TYR A 454 11.44 -13.96 -17.93
C TYR A 454 12.46 -15.05 -17.79
N ASN A 455 12.88 -15.59 -18.95
CA ASN A 455 14.00 -16.51 -18.99
C ASN A 455 15.22 -15.69 -19.38
N ILE A 456 16.22 -15.66 -18.52
CA ILE A 456 17.56 -15.25 -18.94
C ILE A 456 18.25 -16.50 -19.44
N ILE A 457 18.51 -16.57 -20.74
CA ILE A 457 19.25 -17.69 -21.31
C ILE A 457 20.72 -17.28 -21.37
N GLY A 458 21.50 -17.80 -20.43
CA GLY A 458 22.95 -17.66 -20.47
C GLY A 458 23.55 -18.32 -21.73
N PRO A 459 24.74 -17.90 -22.17
CA PRO A 459 25.37 -18.40 -23.39
C PRO A 459 25.57 -19.92 -23.41
N ASP A 460 25.79 -20.57 -22.27
CA ASP A 460 25.91 -22.02 -22.19
C ASP A 460 24.58 -22.75 -22.47
N ALA A 461 23.45 -22.14 -22.09
CA ALA A 461 22.13 -22.67 -22.42
C ALA A 461 21.78 -22.45 -23.90
N LEU A 462 22.27 -21.38 -24.54
CA LEU A 462 22.18 -21.17 -25.99
C LEU A 462 23.05 -22.18 -26.76
N LYS A 463 24.30 -22.41 -26.33
CA LYS A 463 25.20 -23.42 -26.91
C LYS A 463 24.61 -24.83 -26.82
N LYS A 464 24.03 -25.20 -25.66
CA LYS A 464 23.33 -26.49 -25.49
C LYS A 464 22.12 -26.64 -26.41
N ARG A 465 21.52 -25.54 -26.87
CA ARG A 465 20.39 -25.53 -27.83
C ARG A 465 20.82 -25.46 -29.30
N GLY A 466 22.13 -25.51 -29.59
CA GLY A 466 22.65 -25.49 -30.96
C GLY A 466 22.52 -24.14 -31.67
N LEU A 467 22.20 -23.06 -30.93
CA LEU A 467 22.15 -21.71 -31.49
C LEU A 467 23.57 -21.17 -31.61
N LYS A 468 23.93 -20.70 -32.80
CA LYS A 468 25.19 -19.94 -33.00
C LYS A 468 24.97 -18.53 -32.45
N ILE A 469 25.75 -18.18 -31.43
CA ILE A 469 25.82 -16.84 -30.84
C ILE A 469 26.79 -15.99 -31.64
#